data_AF-A0A832Q9L7-F1
#
_entry.id   AF-A0A832Q9L7-F1
#
_cell.length_a   1.000
_cell.length_b   1.000
_cell.length_c   1.000
_cell.angle_alpha   90.00
_cell.angle_beta   90.00
_cell.angle_gamma   90.00
#
_symmetry.space_group_name_H-M   'P 1'
#
loop_
_entity.id
_entity.type
_entity.pdbx_description
1 polymer ?
#
loop_
_entity_poly.entity_id
_entity_poly.type
_entity_poly.pdbx_seq_one_letter_code
_entity_poly.pdbx_strand_id
1 'polypeptide(L)' 'MINQDFIQTLSRKAADLFPAAGKARSKVEAELQALLQQSLARLPVVSREELAAQQAVLERANQKIAQLEQQLAELEKRL' A
#
# COMPACT_ATOMS: atom_id res chain seq x y z
N MET A 1 -5.10 5.96 5.43
CA MET A 1 -4.17 6.82 6.20
C MET A 1 -3.32 5.93 7.08
N ILE A 2 -2.02 6.17 7.17
CA ILE A 2 -1.11 5.38 8.02
C ILE A 2 -1.50 5.64 9.49
N ASN A 3 -1.80 4.58 10.24
CA ASN A 3 -2.35 4.70 11.58
C ASN A 3 -1.27 5.14 12.58
N GLN A 4 -1.49 6.24 13.32
CA GLN A 4 -0.54 6.76 14.30
C GLN A 4 -0.22 5.75 15.41
N ASP A 5 -1.20 4.93 15.80
CA ASP A 5 -1.04 3.89 16.83
C ASP A 5 -0.07 2.78 16.40
N PHE A 6 -0.04 2.48 15.10
CA PHE A 6 0.88 1.49 14.54
C PHE A 6 2.33 1.99 14.64
N ILE A 7 2.56 3.27 14.35
CA ILE A 7 3.88 3.89 14.44
C ILE A 7 4.37 3.96 15.89
N GLN A 8 3.50 4.34 16.83
CA GLN A 8 3.84 4.33 18.26
C GLN A 8 4.21 2.93 18.76
N THR A 9 3.44 1.92 18.34
CA THR A 9 3.69 0.52 18.75
C THR A 9 5.00 -0.01 18.20
N LEU A 10 5.33 0.30 16.94
CA LEU A 10 6.63 -0.06 16.35
C LEU A 10 7.79 0.64 17.04
N SER A 11 7.64 1.94 17.34
CA SER A 11 8.68 2.70 18.03
C SER A 11 8.98 2.12 19.41
N ARG A 12 7.93 1.83 20.19
CA ARG A 12 8.05 1.17 21.50
C ARG A 12 8.77 -0.17 21.39
N LYS A 13 8.32 -1.07 20.51
CA LYS A 13 8.94 -2.40 20.37
C LYS A 13 10.40 -2.33 19.97
N ALA A 14 10.79 -1.37 19.13
CA ALA A 14 12.18 -1.19 18.73
C ALA A 14 13.02 -0.52 19.83
N ALA A 15 12.45 0.40 20.62
CA ALA A 15 13.09 0.95 21.81
C ALA A 15 13.25 -0.10 22.93
N ASP A 16 12.34 -1.07 23.03
CA ASP A 16 12.40 -2.20 23.98
C ASP A 16 13.59 -3.15 23.70
N LEU A 17 14.08 -3.19 22.46
CA LEU A 17 15.25 -3.97 22.06
C LEU A 17 16.58 -3.28 22.39
N PHE A 18 16.56 -2.00 22.80
CA PHE A 18 17.75 -1.27 23.22
C PHE A 18 18.01 -1.40 24.74
N PRO A 19 19.20 -1.86 25.17
CA PRO A 19 19.54 -2.06 26.58
C PRO A 19 19.82 -0.76 27.38
N ALA A 20 19.45 0.42 26.88
CA ALA A 20 19.85 1.71 27.44
C ALA A 20 18.92 2.20 28.58
N ALA A 21 19.51 2.80 29.62
CA ALA A 21 18.80 3.27 30.81
C ALA A 21 17.81 4.43 30.52
N GLY A 22 16.56 4.26 30.96
CA GLY A 22 15.50 5.26 31.15
C GLY A 22 15.47 6.47 30.20
N LYS A 23 16.24 7.53 30.51
CA LYS A 23 16.28 8.77 29.71
C LYS A 23 16.79 8.55 28.29
N ALA A 24 17.80 7.69 28.11
CA ALA A 24 18.32 7.38 26.78
C ALA A 24 17.29 6.62 25.93
N ARG A 25 16.51 5.73 26.54
CA ARG A 25 15.43 5.00 25.86
C ARG A 25 14.33 5.91 25.35
N SER A 26 13.88 6.88 26.16
CA SER A 26 12.85 7.83 25.71
C SER A 26 13.29 8.69 24.52
N LYS A 27 14.58 9.05 24.48
CA LYS A 27 15.17 9.81 23.37
C LYS A 27 15.25 8.96 22.10
N VAL A 28 15.69 7.71 22.24
CA VAL A 28 15.74 6.74 21.14
C VAL A 28 14.34 6.46 20.59
N GLU A 29 13.33 6.28 21.45
CA GLU A 29 11.93 6.09 21.04
C GLU A 29 11.42 7.28 20.22
N ALA A 30 11.71 8.52 20.63
CA ALA A 30 11.29 9.71 19.90
C ALA A 30 11.98 9.83 18.52
N GLU A 31 13.30 9.60 18.46
CA GLU A 31 14.06 9.63 17.20
C GLU A 31 13.60 8.52 16.25
N LEU A 32 13.35 7.31 16.78
CA LEU A 32 12.89 6.18 15.99
C LEU A 32 11.47 6.40 15.47
N GLN A 33 10.58 6.99 16.27
CA GLN A 33 9.24 7.36 15.84
C GLN A 33 9.29 8.36 14.69
N ALA A 34 10.14 9.40 14.78
CA ALA A 34 10.31 10.39 13.73
C ALA A 34 10.85 9.77 12.41
N LEU A 35 11.85 8.89 12.51
CA LEU A 35 12.40 8.16 11.36
C LEU A 35 11.38 7.21 10.72
N LEU A 36 10.57 6.53 11.53
CA LEU A 36 9.48 5.67 11.04
C LEU A 36 8.41 6.49 10.34
N GLN A 37 7.95 7.60 10.93
CA GLN A 37 6.99 8.50 10.28
C GLN A 37 7.52 9.01 8.93
N GLN A 38 8.78 9.42 8.89
CA GLN A 38 9.39 9.93 7.67
C GLN A 38 9.59 8.86 6.59
N SER A 39 9.96 7.64 6.96
CA SER A 39 10.15 6.53 6.01
C SER A 39 8.81 5.99 5.49
N LEU A 40 7.83 5.79 6.37
CA LEU A 40 6.49 5.34 5.99
C LEU A 40 5.72 6.37 5.17
N ALA A 41 5.92 7.67 5.39
CA ALA A 41 5.37 8.74 4.55
C ALA A 41 5.96 8.77 3.14
N ARG A 42 7.19 8.23 2.95
CA ARG A 42 7.86 8.13 1.65
C ARG A 42 7.56 6.82 0.92
N LEU A 43 6.92 5.85 1.57
CA LEU A 43 6.51 4.63 0.89
C LEU A 43 5.41 4.98 -0.12
N PRO A 44 5.53 4.56 -1.39
CA PRO A 44 4.47 4.71 -2.36
C PRO A 44 3.33 3.78 -1.97
N VAL A 45 2.43 4.28 -1.13
CA VAL A 45 1.20 3.58 -0.80
C VAL A 45 0.25 3.87 -1.95
N VAL A 46 0.04 2.89 -2.84
CA VAL A 46 -1.04 2.97 -3.82
C VAL A 46 -2.31 3.25 -3.03
N SER A 47 -2.89 4.43 -3.25
CA SER A 47 -4.09 4.82 -2.53
C SER A 47 -5.21 3.84 -2.87
N ARG A 48 -6.15 3.63 -1.95
CA ARG A 48 -7.35 2.82 -2.25
C ARG A 48 -8.10 3.38 -3.47
N GLU A 49 -8.01 4.69 -3.69
CA GLU A 49 -8.61 5.39 -4.82
C GLU A 49 -7.91 5.05 -6.15
N GLU A 50 -6.56 5.05 -6.18
CA GLU A 50 -5.81 4.62 -7.37
C GLU A 50 -6.02 3.14 -7.70
N LEU A 51 -6.11 2.28 -6.68
CA LEU A 51 -6.43 0.87 -6.89
C LEU A 51 -7.82 0.70 -7.50
N ALA A 52 -8.82 1.42 -7.01
CA ALA A 52 -10.18 1.39 -7.55
C ALA A 52 -10.22 1.93 -8.99
N ALA A 53 -9.45 2.98 -9.30
CA ALA A 53 -9.34 3.50 -10.66
C ALA A 53 -8.73 2.47 -11.63
N GLN A 54 -7.67 1.77 -11.22
CA GLN A 54 -7.06 0.71 -12.04
C GLN A 54 -8.00 -0.47 -12.26
N GLN A 55 -8.75 -0.88 -11.23
CA GLN A 55 -9.76 -1.93 -11.35
C GLN A 55 -10.84 -1.57 -12.36
N ALA A 56 -11.34 -0.33 -12.34
CA ALA A 56 -12.34 0.14 -13.31
C ALA A 56 -11.81 0.14 -14.75
N VAL A 57 -10.54 0.45 -14.97
CA VAL A 57 -9.90 0.38 -16.29
C VAL A 57 -9.78 -1.07 -16.76
N LEU A 58 -9.37 -1.99 -15.88
CA LEU A 58 -9.28 -3.42 -16.18
C LEU A 58 -10.65 -4.02 -16.53
N GLU A 59 -11.69 -3.63 -15.82
CA GLU A 59 -13.05 -4.12 -16.08
C GLU A 59 -13.55 -3.71 -17.49
N ARG A 60 -13.27 -2.47 -17.90
CA ARG A 60 -13.56 -1.99 -19.26
C ARG A 60 -12.77 -2.76 -20.32
N ALA A 61 -11.49 -3.06 -20.05
CA ALA A 61 -10.68 -3.85 -20.96
C ALA A 61 -11.25 -5.27 -21.14
N ASN A 62 -11.65 -5.92 -20.06
CA ASN A 62 -12.28 -7.25 -20.10
C ASN A 62 -13.59 -7.25 -20.90
N GLN A 63 -14.44 -6.23 -20.70
CA GLN A 63 -15.67 -6.08 -21.49
C GLN A 63 -15.37 -5.92 -22.98
N LYS A 64 -14.34 -5.15 -23.33
CA LYS A 64 -13.95 -4.95 -24.72
C LYS A 64 -13.38 -6.22 -25.35
N ILE A 65 -12.58 -6.98 -24.61
CA ILE A 65 -12.05 -8.28 -25.05
C ILE A 65 -13.20 -9.24 -25.30
N ALA A 66 -14.15 -9.38 -24.37
CA ALA A 66 -15.31 -10.27 -24.54
C ALA A 66 -16.15 -9.92 -25.78
N GLN A 67 -16.34 -8.62 -26.08
CA GLN A 67 -17.01 -8.19 -27.32
C GLN A 67 -16.23 -8.60 -28.57
N LEU A 68 -14.90 -8.41 -28.56
CA LEU A 68 -14.05 -8.78 -29.69
C LEU A 68 -14.03 -10.29 -29.90
N GLU A 69 -13.97 -11.08 -28.83
CA GLU A 69 -14.06 -12.55 -28.89
C GLU A 69 -15.39 -13.00 -29.50
N GLN A 70 -16.50 -12.36 -29.13
CA GLN A 70 -17.81 -12.65 -29.75
C GLN A 70 -17.83 -12.32 -31.25
N GLN A 71 -17.32 -11.15 -31.63
CA GLN A 71 -17.24 -10.75 -33.04
C GLN A 71 -16.35 -11.70 -33.85
N LEU A 72 -15.23 -12.15 -33.26
CA LEU A 72 -14.34 -13.11 -33.89
C LEU A 72 -15.05 -14.45 -34.10
N ALA A 73 -15.74 -14.96 -33.08
CA ALA A 73 -16.50 -16.21 -33.18
C ALA A 73 -17.63 -16.14 -34.22
N GLU A 74 -18.28 -14.99 -34.39
CA GLU A 74 -19.26 -14.78 -35.45
C GLU A 74 -18.62 -14.77 -36.85
N LEU A 75 -17.45 -14.16 -37.00
CA LEU A 75 -16.69 -14.13 -38.25
C LEU A 75 -16.18 -15.53 -38.61
N GLU A 76 -15.66 -16.29 -37.65
CA GLU A 76 -15.20 -17.67 -37.83
C GLU A 76 -16.33 -18.60 -38.28
N LYS A 77 -17.57 -18.38 -37.82
CA LYS A 77 -18.74 -19.15 -38.28
C LYS A 77 -19.18 -18.84 -39.72
N ARG A 78 -18.73 -17.71 -40.27
CA ARG A 78 -19.08 -17.25 -41.62
C ARG A 78 -18.01 -17.60 -42.66
N LEU A 79 -16.87 -18.13 -42.21
CA LEU A 79 -15.82 -18.74 -43.03
C LEU A 79 -16.06 -20.24 -43.17
#